data_AF-A0A7C9EUG8-F1
#
_entry.id   AF-A0A7C9EUG8-F1
#
_cell.length_a   1.000
_cell.length_b   1.000
_cell.length_c   1.000
_cell.angle_alpha   90.00
_cell.angle_beta   90.00
_cell.angle_gamma   90.00
#
_symmetry.space_group_name_H-M   'P 1'
#
loop_
_entity.id
_entity.type
_entity.pdbx_description
1 polymer ?
#
loop_
_entity_poly.entity_id
_entity_poly.type
_entity_poly.pdbx_seq_one_letter_code
_entity_poly.pdbx_strand_id
1 'polypeptide(L)'
;NQGYLLLYTWANNESVRKALHVRKGTVDHWVRCNRSLSYAKNIPSSVGYHQTLTNEDLRALIYRYVTSYSKFPYDLTFTTIRGAGHTAPEYKPRECLAMLDRWLALRFL
;
A
#
# COMPACT_ATOMS: atom_id res chain seq x y z
N ASN A 1 16.62 13.66 1.23
CA ASN A 1 15.22 13.18 1.33
C ASN A 1 14.74 13.36 2.77
N GLN A 2 14.24 14.56 3.09
CA GLN A 2 14.03 15.05 4.47
C GLN A 2 13.02 14.20 5.26
N GLY A 3 11.96 13.71 4.61
CA GLY A 3 10.87 12.96 5.25
C GLY A 3 11.31 11.63 5.84
N TYR A 4 12.27 10.94 5.21
CA TYR A 4 12.77 9.68 5.74
C TYR A 4 13.57 9.88 7.03
N LEU A 5 14.40 10.93 7.11
CA LEU A 5 15.16 11.23 8.33
C LEU A 5 14.23 11.49 9.52
N LEU A 6 13.20 12.31 9.31
CA LEU A 6 12.19 12.60 10.34
C LEU A 6 11.48 11.34 10.82
N LEU A 7 11.14 10.42 9.91
CA LEU A 7 10.52 9.15 10.26
C LEU A 7 11.45 8.29 11.14
N TYR A 8 12.74 8.21 10.82
CA TYR A 8 13.70 7.46 11.64
C TYR A 8 13.84 8.05 13.05
N THR A 9 13.92 9.38 13.16
CA THR A 9 14.01 10.06 14.45
C THR A 9 12.75 9.84 15.29
N TRP A 10 11.57 9.99 14.67
CA TRP A 10 10.30 9.83 15.37
C TRP A 10 10.06 8.38 15.79
N ALA A 11 10.22 7.41 14.89
CA ALA A 11 9.93 6.00 15.16
C ALA A 11 10.87 5.37 16.20
N ASN A 12 12.08 5.92 16.36
CA ASN A 12 13.07 5.44 17.33
C ASN A 12 13.10 6.23 18.65
N ASN A 13 12.30 7.27 18.78
CA ASN A 13 12.16 7.99 20.04
C ASN A 13 11.52 7.09 21.13
N GLU A 14 12.12 7.02 22.32
CA GLU A 14 11.64 6.13 23.40
C GLU A 14 10.21 6.48 23.86
N SER A 15 9.86 7.76 23.95
CA SER A 15 8.50 8.19 24.33
C SER A 15 7.47 7.76 23.28
N VAL A 16 7.80 7.88 21.99
CA VAL A 16 6.95 7.38 20.90
C VAL A 16 6.81 5.86 20.98
N ARG A 17 7.92 5.13 21.15
CA ARG A 17 7.91 3.67 21.28
C ARG A 17 7.09 3.19 22.49
N LYS A 18 7.17 3.91 23.61
CA LYS A 18 6.35 3.65 24.80
C LYS A 18 4.87 3.89 24.51
N ALA A 19 4.51 4.99 23.85
CA ALA A 19 3.13 5.31 23.48
C ALA A 19 2.52 4.30 22.50
N LEU A 20 3.34 3.75 21.61
CA LEU A 20 2.96 2.67 20.68
C LEU A 20 3.03 1.27 21.30
N HIS A 21 3.33 1.17 22.59
CA HIS A 21 3.47 -0.10 23.33
C HIS A 21 4.51 -1.07 22.73
N VAL A 22 5.60 -0.54 22.16
CA VAL A 22 6.74 -1.35 21.71
C VAL A 22 7.44 -1.92 22.94
N ARG A 23 7.42 -3.26 23.07
CA ARG A 23 8.04 -3.96 24.20
C ARG A 23 9.56 -3.76 24.17
N LYS A 24 10.16 -3.44 25.33
CA LYS A 24 11.62 -3.31 25.43
C LYS A 24 12.28 -4.66 25.17
N GLY A 25 13.37 -4.66 24.38
CA GLY A 25 14.13 -5.85 24.01
C GLY A 25 13.63 -6.64 22.80
N THR A 26 12.44 -6.34 22.23
CA THR A 26 11.94 -7.07 21.04
C THR A 26 12.47 -6.53 19.72
N VAL A 27 12.69 -5.22 19.66
CA VAL A 27 13.25 -4.52 18.50
C VAL A 27 14.35 -3.62 19.04
N ASP A 28 15.56 -3.75 18.52
CA ASP A 28 16.65 -2.86 18.89
C ASP A 28 16.41 -1.47 18.28
N HIS A 29 16.56 -1.36 16.96
CA HIS A 29 16.30 -0.15 16.19
C HIS A 29 15.27 -0.40 15.09
N TRP A 30 14.27 0.48 14.99
CA TRP A 30 13.28 0.43 13.93
C TRP A 30 13.89 0.91 12.62
N VAL A 31 13.74 0.09 11.57
CA VAL A 31 14.13 0.43 10.20
C VAL A 31 12.95 0.23 9.26
N ARG A 32 12.79 1.12 8.28
CA ARG A 32 11.66 1.08 7.33
C ARG A 32 11.63 -0.19 6.48
N CYS A 33 12.79 -0.65 6.00
CA CYS A 33 12.90 -1.85 5.18
C CYS A 33 14.08 -2.69 5.67
N ASN A 34 13.80 -3.88 6.20
CA ASN A 34 14.84 -4.84 6.54
C ASN A 34 15.31 -5.55 5.26
N ARG A 35 16.51 -5.22 4.80
CA ARG A 35 17.09 -5.79 3.57
C ARG A 35 17.80 -7.13 3.79
N SER A 36 17.96 -7.57 5.03
CA SER A 36 18.59 -8.84 5.37
C SER A 36 17.60 -10.02 5.28
N LEU A 37 16.31 -9.74 5.10
CA LEU A 37 15.31 -10.76 4.86
C LEU A 37 15.47 -11.30 3.43
N SER A 38 15.85 -12.57 3.30
CA SER A 38 15.90 -13.27 2.03
C SER A 38 14.59 -14.02 1.78
N TYR A 39 14.02 -13.83 0.59
CA TYR A 39 12.88 -14.60 0.14
C TYR A 39 13.37 -15.83 -0.62
N ALA A 40 12.79 -17.00 -0.33
CA ALA A 40 13.18 -18.25 -0.97
C ALA A 40 12.76 -18.32 -2.46
N LYS A 41 11.67 -17.64 -2.83
CA LYS A 41 11.12 -17.68 -4.20
C LYS A 41 10.30 -16.43 -4.50
N ASN A 42 10.37 -15.97 -5.76
CA ASN A 42 9.48 -14.96 -6.32
C ASN A 42 8.31 -15.63 -7.07
N ILE A 43 7.14 -15.01 -7.01
CA ILE A 43 6.00 -15.40 -7.85
C ILE A 43 6.08 -14.58 -9.15
N PRO A 44 6.12 -15.22 -10.34
CA PRO A 44 6.27 -14.50 -11.61
C PRO A 44 5.12 -13.55 -11.96
N SER A 45 3.90 -13.84 -11.50
CA SER A 45 2.72 -13.01 -11.75
C SER A 45 1.63 -13.25 -10.70
N SER A 46 0.96 -12.18 -10.26
CA SER A 46 -0.20 -12.24 -9.35
C SER A 46 -1.54 -12.30 -10.09
N VAL A 47 -1.56 -12.22 -11.43
CA VAL A 47 -2.80 -12.12 -12.22
C VAL A 47 -3.72 -13.33 -11.98
N GLY A 48 -3.18 -14.54 -11.88
CA GLY A 48 -3.98 -15.75 -11.60
C GLY A 48 -4.72 -15.67 -10.26
N TYR A 49 -4.08 -15.11 -9.22
CA TYR A 49 -4.73 -14.91 -7.92
C TYR A 49 -5.83 -13.86 -7.99
N HIS A 50 -5.62 -12.77 -8.74
CA HIS A 50 -6.66 -11.76 -8.94
C HIS A 50 -7.90 -12.37 -9.60
N GLN A 51 -7.73 -13.25 -10.60
CA GLN A 51 -8.83 -13.98 -11.25
C GLN A 51 -9.61 -14.86 -10.27
N THR A 52 -8.91 -15.68 -9.47
CA THR A 52 -9.56 -16.54 -8.48
C THR A 52 -10.36 -15.72 -7.48
N LEU A 53 -9.79 -14.64 -6.96
CA LEU A 53 -10.47 -13.81 -5.96
C LEU A 53 -11.70 -13.09 -6.54
N THR A 54 -11.64 -12.61 -7.78
CA THR A 54 -12.80 -11.96 -8.42
C THR A 54 -13.95 -12.93 -8.72
N ASN A 55 -13.67 -14.24 -8.81
CA ASN A 55 -14.72 -15.25 -8.98
C ASN A 55 -15.43 -15.61 -7.66
N GLU A 56 -14.87 -15.23 -6.50
CA GLU A 56 -15.38 -15.53 -5.16
C GLU A 56 -16.22 -14.35 -4.58
N ASP A 57 -16.86 -13.55 -5.44
CA ASP A 57 -17.64 -12.36 -5.09
C ASP A 57 -16.86 -11.29 -4.28
N LEU A 58 -15.53 -11.29 -4.42
CA LEU A 58 -14.66 -10.29 -3.80
C LEU A 58 -14.41 -9.13 -4.76
N ARG A 59 -14.71 -7.92 -4.28
CA ARG A 59 -14.39 -6.69 -4.98
C ARG A 59 -12.89 -6.37 -4.87
N ALA A 60 -12.24 -6.16 -6.01
CA ALA A 60 -10.82 -5.77 -6.08
C ALA A 60 -10.64 -4.38 -6.71
N LEU A 61 -9.88 -3.53 -6.02
CA LEU A 61 -9.43 -2.22 -6.52
C LEU A 61 -7.93 -2.27 -6.80
N ILE A 62 -7.56 -1.98 -8.05
CA ILE A 62 -6.16 -1.80 -8.45
C ILE A 62 -5.96 -0.34 -8.83
N TYR A 63 -5.13 0.38 -8.07
CA TYR A 63 -4.75 1.74 -8.39
C TYR A 63 -3.28 1.82 -8.75
N ARG A 64 -2.96 2.58 -9.80
CA ARG A 64 -1.58 2.75 -10.28
C ARG A 64 -1.29 4.17 -10.75
N TYR A 65 -0.01 4.50 -10.77
CA TYR A 65 0.53 5.64 -11.52
C TYR A 65 1.01 5.13 -12.89
N VAL A 66 0.21 5.19 -13.96
CA VAL A 66 0.69 5.07 -15.36
C VAL A 66 -0.32 5.70 -16.34
N THR A 67 0.17 6.17 -17.49
CA THR A 67 -0.52 6.80 -18.63
C THR A 67 -1.12 5.84 -19.67
N SER A 68 -1.13 4.52 -19.45
CA SER A 68 -1.62 3.51 -20.41
C SER A 68 -2.51 2.44 -19.78
N TYR A 69 -3.53 2.04 -20.55
CA TYR A 69 -4.60 1.11 -20.16
C TYR A 69 -4.26 -0.33 -20.56
N SER A 70 -4.51 -1.27 -19.65
CA SER A 70 -4.60 -2.70 -19.95
C SER A 70 -6.02 -3.13 -19.62
N LYS A 71 -6.85 -3.45 -20.62
CA LYS A 71 -8.16 -4.06 -20.38
C LYS A 71 -7.94 -5.53 -20.05
N PHE A 72 -8.33 -5.94 -18.85
CA PHE A 72 -8.39 -7.35 -18.48
C PHE A 72 -9.84 -7.85 -18.61
N PRO A 73 -10.08 -9.11 -19.00
CA PRO A 73 -11.43 -9.65 -19.21
C PRO A 73 -12.17 -10.00 -17.90
N TYR A 74 -11.82 -9.39 -16.77
CA TYR A 74 -12.34 -9.73 -15.43
C TYR A 74 -12.82 -8.48 -14.70
N ASP A 75 -13.71 -8.66 -13.73
CA ASP A 75 -14.32 -7.60 -12.91
C ASP A 75 -13.31 -6.96 -11.93
N LEU A 76 -12.38 -6.20 -12.50
CA LEU A 76 -11.38 -5.42 -11.78
C LEU A 76 -11.67 -3.94 -11.99
N THR A 77 -11.80 -3.20 -10.88
CA THR A 77 -11.86 -1.74 -10.96
C THR A 77 -10.45 -1.18 -10.99
N PHE A 78 -10.04 -0.66 -12.15
CA PHE A 78 -8.78 0.05 -12.31
C PHE A 78 -8.98 1.55 -12.21
N THR A 79 -8.12 2.22 -11.45
CA THR A 79 -8.10 3.67 -11.38
C THR A 79 -6.69 4.23 -11.46
N THR A 80 -6.57 5.41 -12.07
CA THR A 80 -5.31 6.11 -12.25
C THR A 80 -5.38 7.45 -11.53
N ILE A 81 -4.46 7.65 -10.60
CA ILE A 81 -4.28 8.93 -9.92
C ILE A 81 -3.19 9.69 -10.66
N ARG A 82 -3.60 10.60 -11.55
CA ARG A 82 -2.67 11.33 -12.43
C ARG A 82 -1.70 12.18 -11.60
N GLY A 83 -0.42 12.11 -11.97
CA GLY A 83 0.64 12.83 -11.27
C GLY A 83 0.96 12.32 -9.87
N ALA A 84 0.46 11.14 -9.48
CA ALA A 84 0.90 10.46 -8.27
C ALA A 84 2.28 9.81 -8.44
N GLY A 85 3.01 9.52 -7.36
CA GLY A 85 4.24 8.72 -7.42
C GLY A 85 3.99 7.25 -7.07
N HIS A 86 5.07 6.50 -6.80
CA HIS A 86 4.97 5.12 -6.30
C HIS A 86 4.18 5.05 -4.98
N THR A 87 4.41 6.01 -4.08
CA THR A 87 3.64 6.23 -2.85
C THR A 87 2.50 7.23 -3.11
N ALA A 88 1.52 6.87 -3.94
CA ALA A 88 0.49 7.79 -4.42
C ALA A 88 -0.17 8.71 -3.35
N PRO A 89 -0.49 8.24 -2.13
CA PRO A 89 -1.04 9.09 -1.07
C PRO A 89 -0.09 10.20 -0.57
N GLU A 90 1.22 10.04 -0.74
CA GLU A 90 2.23 11.06 -0.40
C GLU A 90 2.18 12.25 -1.38
N TYR A 91 1.87 11.98 -2.66
CA TYR A 91 1.84 12.99 -3.72
C TYR A 91 0.45 13.58 -3.95
N LYS A 92 -0.59 12.76 -3.78
CA LYS A 92 -1.98 13.07 -4.14
C LYS A 92 -2.96 12.61 -3.04
N PRO A 93 -2.81 13.12 -1.79
CA PRO A 93 -3.59 12.63 -0.65
C PRO A 93 -5.10 12.82 -0.80
N ARG A 94 -5.54 13.94 -1.38
CA ARG A 94 -6.97 14.25 -1.55
C ARG A 94 -7.62 13.33 -2.58
N GLU A 95 -6.93 13.09 -3.69
CA GLU A 95 -7.39 12.22 -4.76
C GLU A 95 -7.40 10.75 -4.31
N CYS A 96 -6.40 10.32 -3.53
CA CYS A 96 -6.36 8.99 -2.93
C CYS A 96 -7.50 8.78 -1.94
N LEU A 97 -7.79 9.77 -1.09
CA LEU A 97 -8.91 9.71 -0.16
C LEU A 97 -10.25 9.60 -0.91
N ALA A 98 -10.47 10.48 -1.88
CA ALA A 98 -11.70 10.47 -2.67
C ALA A 98 -11.86 9.20 -3.53
N MET A 99 -10.77 8.54 -3.93
CA MET A 99 -10.80 7.22 -4.55
C MET A 99 -11.27 6.15 -3.55
N LEU A 100 -10.68 6.14 -2.35
CA LEU A 100 -11.01 5.18 -1.30
C LEU A 100 -12.45 5.32 -0.84
N ASP A 101 -12.91 6.56 -0.60
CA ASP A 101 -14.29 6.84 -0.16
C ASP A 101 -15.32 6.33 -1.19
N ARG A 102 -15.11 6.63 -2.48
CA ARG A 102 -15.98 6.14 -3.56
C ARG A 102 -15.97 4.62 -3.64
N TRP A 103 -14.80 4.00 -3.50
CA TRP A 103 -14.69 2.54 -3.55
C TRP A 103 -15.46 1.87 -2.41
N LEU A 104 -15.35 2.39 -1.19
CA LEU A 104 -16.03 1.85 -0.01
C LEU A 104 -17.54 2.10 -0.04
N ALA A 105 -18.00 3.24 -0.58
CA ALA A 105 -19.41 3.59 -0.69
C ALA A 105 -20.22 2.59 -1.55
N LEU A 106 -19.59 1.98 -2.56
CA LEU A 106 -20.23 0.97 -3.44
C LEU A 106 -20.51 -0.38 -2.74
N ARG A 107 -20.34 -0.50 -1.42
CA ARG A 107 -20.71 -1.69 -0.63
C ARG A 107 -22.14 -1.59 -0.06
N PHE A 108 -22.79 -0.43 -0.15
CA PHE A 108 -24.10 -0.16 0.42
C PHE A 108 -25.20 0.12 -0.61
N LEU A 109 -24.95 -0.22 -1.88
CA LEU A 109 -25.92 -0.25 -2.98
C LEU A 109 -25.99 -1.68 -3.51
#